data_AF-A0A8B6FF52-F1
#
_entry.id   AF-A0A8B6FF52-F1
#
_cell.length_a   1.000
_cell.length_b   1.000
_cell.length_c   1.000
_cell.angle_alpha   90.00
_cell.angle_beta   90.00
_cell.angle_gamma   90.00
#
_symmetry.space_group_name_H-M   'P 1'
#
loop_
_entity.id
_entity.type
_entity.pdbx_description
1 polymer ?
#
loop_
_entity_poly.entity_id
_entity_poly.type
_entity_poly.pdbx_seq_one_letter_code
_entity_poly.pdbx_strand_id
1 'polypeptide(L)'
;ASKLIQLMIRFMSPDTLGPVSQVSFGIFSSDELLTDAFPDYAVSDECKFSCNDQCFSSCYNGLPRANSSAYPGRRIVVVDANIECREDDPEKKMVNLLVKTFAESILTHLFPTQIIRTLEENLNRTKDVWNVEPPTAVNYWVEAVLTWFNARRSKGAMNVCIPSGELCSSEYENRMNMKTKDSLLFTTLSSLFNDEREYLLGKISTCEW
;
A
#
# COMPACT_ATOMS: atom_id res chain seq x y z
N ALA A 1 2.24 2.95 -14.79
CA ALA A 1 2.52 3.60 -13.48
C ALA A 1 2.13 5.08 -13.40
N SER A 2 2.58 5.99 -14.28
CA SER A 2 2.31 7.45 -14.14
C SER A 2 0.81 7.79 -13.99
N LYS A 3 -0.05 7.18 -14.82
CA LYS A 3 -1.52 7.32 -14.71
C LYS A 3 -2.04 6.86 -13.33
N LEU A 4 -1.55 5.74 -12.81
CA LEU A 4 -1.98 5.19 -11.53
C LEU A 4 -1.62 6.12 -10.35
N ILE A 5 -0.42 6.71 -10.38
CA ILE A 5 0.00 7.71 -9.39
C ILE A 5 -0.90 8.94 -9.45
N GLN A 6 -1.18 9.45 -10.65
CA GLN A 6 -2.11 10.57 -10.83
C GLN A 6 -3.50 10.25 -10.26
N LEU A 7 -4.01 9.04 -10.46
CA LEU A 7 -5.30 8.62 -9.90
C LEU A 7 -5.30 8.58 -8.37
N MET A 8 -4.19 8.19 -7.74
CA MET A 8 -4.06 8.18 -6.27
C MET A 8 -4.04 9.59 -5.68
N ILE A 9 -3.38 10.54 -6.35
CA ILE A 9 -3.09 11.87 -5.77
C ILE A 9 -3.98 13.01 -6.27
N ARG A 10 -4.76 12.81 -7.35
CA ARG A 10 -5.49 13.90 -8.06
C ARG A 10 -6.46 14.72 -7.21
N PHE A 11 -6.93 14.17 -6.08
CA PHE A 11 -7.90 14.83 -5.21
C PHE A 11 -7.34 15.19 -3.84
N MET A 12 -6.04 14.97 -3.62
CA MET A 12 -5.35 15.44 -2.42
C MET A 12 -5.37 16.98 -2.38
N SER A 13 -5.48 17.56 -1.19
CA SER A 13 -5.29 18.99 -1.01
C SER A 13 -3.83 19.39 -1.29
N PRO A 14 -3.53 20.67 -1.63
CA PRO A 14 -2.16 21.12 -1.83
C PRO A 14 -1.24 20.86 -0.63
N ASP A 15 -1.77 21.02 0.59
CA ASP A 15 -1.03 20.81 1.84
C ASP A 15 -0.60 19.35 2.01
N THR A 16 -1.42 18.40 1.56
CA THR A 16 -1.09 16.98 1.52
C THR A 16 -0.18 16.62 0.33
N LEU A 17 -0.44 17.22 -0.83
CA LEU A 17 0.28 16.91 -2.06
C LEU A 17 1.75 17.34 -2.01
N GLY A 18 2.06 18.46 -1.33
CA GLY A 18 3.42 18.96 -1.18
C GLY A 18 4.40 17.91 -0.65
N PRO A 19 4.19 17.34 0.54
CA PRO A 19 5.00 16.24 1.07
C PRO A 19 5.00 14.99 0.17
N VAL A 20 3.83 14.59 -0.36
CA VAL A 20 3.71 13.40 -1.23
C VAL A 20 4.51 13.55 -2.52
N SER A 21 4.64 14.77 -3.05
CA SER A 21 5.42 15.06 -4.26
C SER A 21 6.93 14.83 -4.10
N GLN A 22 7.42 14.69 -2.87
CA GLN A 22 8.83 14.36 -2.60
C GLN A 22 9.13 12.86 -2.79
N VAL A 23 8.11 12.03 -2.94
CA VAL A 23 8.26 10.60 -3.19
C VAL A 23 8.53 10.38 -4.67
N SER A 24 9.58 9.63 -4.97
CA SER A 24 9.92 9.22 -6.33
C SER A 24 9.50 7.78 -6.60
N PHE A 25 9.34 7.43 -7.87
CA PHE A 25 8.89 6.10 -8.29
C PHE A 25 9.86 5.49 -9.29
N GLY A 26 10.10 4.20 -9.15
CA GLY A 26 10.87 3.38 -10.08
C GLY A 26 10.14 2.09 -10.42
N ILE A 27 10.35 1.60 -11.63
CA ILE A 27 9.85 0.31 -12.09
C ILE A 27 11.04 -0.47 -12.60
N PHE A 28 11.11 -1.76 -12.27
CA PHE A 28 12.13 -2.68 -12.77
C PHE A 28 11.49 -3.92 -13.40
N SER A 29 12.23 -4.58 -14.29
CA SER A 29 11.77 -5.80 -14.95
C SER A 29 11.66 -6.96 -13.96
N SER A 30 10.75 -7.89 -14.20
CA SER A 30 10.71 -9.18 -13.48
C SER A 30 11.95 -10.06 -13.73
N ASP A 31 12.70 -9.79 -14.81
CA ASP A 31 13.92 -10.53 -15.18
C ASP A 31 15.19 -10.03 -14.47
N GLU A 32 15.11 -8.94 -13.70
CA GLU A 32 16.23 -8.36 -12.96
C GLU A 32 15.97 -8.28 -11.45
N LEU A 33 17.04 -8.24 -10.66
CA LEU A 33 16.91 -8.04 -9.21
C LEU A 33 16.71 -6.57 -8.90
N LEU A 34 15.93 -6.28 -7.86
CA LEU A 34 15.61 -4.91 -7.46
C LEU A 34 16.87 -4.07 -7.23
N THR A 35 17.87 -4.64 -6.57
CA THR A 35 19.12 -3.96 -6.23
C THR A 35 20.02 -3.71 -7.45
N ASP A 36 19.84 -4.48 -8.51
CA ASP A 36 20.61 -4.32 -9.74
C ASP A 36 20.01 -3.18 -10.59
N ALA A 37 18.68 -3.08 -10.63
CA ALA A 37 17.95 -1.99 -11.25
C ALA A 37 18.07 -0.65 -10.49
N PHE A 38 18.13 -0.73 -9.15
CA PHE A 38 18.20 0.43 -8.26
C PHE A 38 19.39 0.32 -7.28
N PRO A 39 20.59 0.79 -7.69
CA PRO A 39 21.80 0.70 -6.88
C PRO A 39 21.71 1.42 -5.52
N ASP A 40 20.82 2.40 -5.37
CA ASP A 40 20.53 3.07 -4.10
C ASP A 40 20.01 2.10 -3.02
N TYR A 41 19.58 0.89 -3.42
CA TYR A 41 19.11 -0.18 -2.53
C TYR A 41 20.07 -1.36 -2.39
N ALA A 42 21.26 -1.27 -2.99
CA ALA A 42 22.27 -2.32 -2.97
C ALA A 42 22.52 -2.86 -1.55
N VAL A 43 22.75 -4.17 -1.49
CA VAL A 43 23.12 -4.90 -0.28
C VAL A 43 24.47 -5.58 -0.55
N SER A 44 25.15 -6.06 0.48
CA SER A 44 26.37 -6.85 0.28
C SER A 44 26.04 -8.12 -0.51
N ASP A 45 27.00 -8.62 -1.29
CA ASP A 45 26.84 -9.85 -2.08
C ASP A 45 26.44 -11.05 -1.19
N GLU A 46 26.99 -11.11 0.03
CA GLU A 46 26.66 -12.12 1.05
C GLU A 46 25.18 -12.09 1.47
N CYS A 47 24.54 -10.92 1.42
CA CYS A 47 23.15 -10.71 1.83
C CYS A 47 22.16 -10.64 0.67
N LYS A 48 22.64 -10.71 -0.58
CA LYS A 48 21.79 -10.61 -1.77
C LYS A 48 20.68 -11.66 -1.81
N PHE A 49 20.93 -12.84 -1.25
CA PHE A 49 20.00 -13.98 -1.29
C PHE A 49 19.69 -14.57 0.10
N SER A 50 19.99 -13.85 1.19
CA SER A 50 19.89 -14.37 2.55
C SER A 50 19.23 -13.38 3.50
N CYS A 51 18.45 -13.92 4.45
CA CYS A 51 17.88 -13.21 5.60
C CYS A 51 18.31 -13.80 6.94
N ASN A 52 19.50 -14.41 6.99
CA ASN A 52 20.09 -14.84 8.26
C ASN A 52 20.35 -13.63 9.19
N ASP A 53 20.75 -13.90 10.43
CA ASP A 53 20.96 -12.87 11.45
C ASP A 53 21.92 -11.75 11.01
N GLN A 54 22.92 -12.07 10.19
CA GLN A 54 23.88 -11.09 9.65
C GLN A 54 23.28 -10.22 8.54
N CYS A 55 22.27 -10.72 7.84
CA CYS A 55 21.62 -10.08 6.70
C CYS A 55 20.20 -9.56 6.99
N PHE A 56 19.73 -9.64 8.24
CA PHE A 56 18.38 -9.25 8.62
C PHE A 56 18.01 -7.81 8.21
N SER A 57 18.95 -6.86 8.34
CA SER A 57 18.77 -5.46 7.92
C SER A 57 18.66 -5.27 6.39
N SER A 58 19.10 -6.26 5.62
CA SER A 58 19.01 -6.32 4.16
C SER A 58 17.73 -6.99 3.68
N CYS A 59 16.82 -7.33 4.60
CA CYS A 59 15.57 -7.99 4.30
C CYS A 59 14.38 -7.06 4.45
N TYR A 60 13.32 -7.41 3.73
CA TYR A 60 12.05 -6.73 3.75
C TYR A 60 10.95 -7.80 3.79
N ASN A 61 10.12 -7.76 4.84
CA ASN A 61 9.08 -8.77 5.10
C ASN A 61 9.59 -10.23 5.07
N GLY A 62 10.80 -10.45 5.59
CA GLY A 62 11.43 -11.78 5.65
C GLY A 62 12.02 -12.27 4.33
N LEU A 63 12.00 -11.47 3.27
CA LEU A 63 12.63 -11.76 1.99
C LEU A 63 13.88 -10.89 1.79
N PRO A 64 14.94 -11.40 1.13
CA PRO A 64 16.07 -10.57 0.76
C PRO A 64 15.59 -9.39 -0.11
N ARG A 65 16.06 -8.18 0.18
CA ARG A 65 15.62 -6.96 -0.54
C ARG A 65 15.83 -7.07 -2.05
N ALA A 66 16.91 -7.71 -2.49
CA ALA A 66 17.19 -7.93 -3.92
C ALA A 66 16.12 -8.76 -4.63
N ASN A 67 15.48 -9.69 -3.91
CA ASN A 67 14.41 -10.55 -4.42
C ASN A 67 13.00 -9.98 -4.18
N SER A 68 12.90 -8.78 -3.60
CA SER A 68 11.60 -8.18 -3.30
C SER A 68 10.98 -7.60 -4.57
N SER A 69 9.72 -7.94 -4.84
CA SER A 69 8.96 -7.42 -6.00
C SER A 69 8.55 -5.96 -5.86
N ALA A 70 8.67 -5.39 -4.66
CA ALA A 70 8.49 -3.98 -4.40
C ALA A 70 9.25 -3.57 -3.13
N TYR A 71 9.58 -2.29 -3.00
CA TYR A 71 10.21 -1.75 -1.79
C TYR A 71 9.71 -0.33 -1.47
N PRO A 72 9.21 -0.08 -0.24
CA PRO A 72 8.60 1.19 0.20
C PRO A 72 9.66 2.17 0.72
N GLY A 73 10.70 2.41 -0.08
CA GLY A 73 11.72 3.41 0.24
C GLY A 73 11.23 4.84 -0.04
N ARG A 74 12.14 5.81 0.06
CA ARG A 74 11.91 7.20 -0.41
C ARG A 74 11.74 7.25 -1.95
N ARG A 75 12.35 6.30 -2.65
CA ARG A 75 11.97 5.92 -4.02
C ARG A 75 11.15 4.63 -3.94
N ILE A 76 9.85 4.71 -4.13
CA ILE A 76 9.01 3.52 -4.24
C ILE A 76 9.43 2.78 -5.51
N VAL A 77 9.77 1.49 -5.38
CA VAL A 77 10.11 0.65 -6.53
C VAL A 77 9.18 -0.55 -6.57
N VAL A 78 8.73 -0.92 -7.77
CA VAL A 78 7.77 -2.01 -8.00
C VAL A 78 8.11 -2.73 -9.30
N VAL A 79 7.95 -4.04 -9.33
CA VAL A 79 8.14 -4.84 -10.54
C VAL A 79 7.08 -4.52 -11.59
N ASP A 80 7.49 -4.38 -12.85
CA ASP A 80 6.61 -4.10 -13.98
C ASP A 80 5.51 -5.17 -14.18
N ALA A 81 5.80 -6.45 -13.90
CA ALA A 81 4.86 -7.56 -14.03
C ALA A 81 3.54 -7.31 -13.28
N ASN A 82 3.60 -6.70 -12.10
CA ASN A 82 2.40 -6.33 -11.34
C ASN A 82 1.70 -5.10 -11.93
N ILE A 83 2.45 -4.11 -12.42
CA ILE A 83 1.90 -2.89 -13.04
C ILE A 83 1.22 -3.19 -14.37
N GLU A 84 1.66 -4.22 -15.07
CA GLU A 84 1.11 -4.64 -16.36
C GLU A 84 0.15 -5.83 -16.23
N CYS A 85 0.03 -6.40 -15.02
CA CYS A 85 -0.72 -7.62 -14.74
C CYS A 85 -0.37 -8.77 -15.69
N ARG A 86 0.94 -8.97 -15.89
CA ARG A 86 1.49 -10.08 -16.65
C ARG A 86 1.24 -11.40 -15.91
N GLU A 87 1.46 -12.52 -16.59
CA GLU A 87 1.26 -13.86 -16.01
C GLU A 87 2.24 -14.17 -14.87
N ASP A 88 3.41 -13.54 -14.90
CA ASP A 88 4.45 -13.62 -13.87
C ASP A 88 4.28 -12.59 -12.74
N ASP A 89 3.11 -11.96 -12.62
CA ASP A 89 2.80 -11.08 -11.48
C ASP A 89 2.97 -11.85 -10.15
N PRO A 90 3.88 -11.42 -9.26
CA PRO A 90 4.14 -12.09 -7.98
C PRO A 90 2.92 -12.09 -7.04
N GLU A 91 2.01 -11.13 -7.18
CA GLU A 91 0.75 -11.06 -6.43
C GLU A 91 -0.40 -11.78 -7.16
N LYS A 92 -0.13 -12.46 -8.28
CA LYS A 92 -1.11 -13.21 -9.08
C LYS A 92 -2.35 -12.40 -9.42
N LYS A 93 -2.19 -11.11 -9.72
CA LYS A 93 -3.26 -10.18 -10.08
C LYS A 93 -4.26 -9.93 -8.94
N MET A 94 -3.87 -10.21 -7.69
CA MET A 94 -4.73 -10.07 -6.50
C MET A 94 -4.53 -8.76 -5.76
N VAL A 95 -3.36 -8.14 -5.85
CA VAL A 95 -3.01 -6.90 -5.14
C VAL A 95 -2.22 -5.98 -6.07
N ASN A 96 -2.55 -4.68 -6.07
CA ASN A 96 -1.74 -3.68 -6.73
C ASN A 96 -0.55 -3.29 -5.84
N LEU A 97 0.66 -3.70 -6.22
CA LEU A 97 1.87 -3.42 -5.46
C LEU A 97 2.19 -1.93 -5.42
N LEU A 98 1.89 -1.15 -6.48
CA LEU A 98 2.13 0.29 -6.43
C LEU A 98 1.30 0.98 -5.36
N VAL A 99 0.02 0.63 -5.24
CA VAL A 99 -0.86 1.20 -4.20
C VAL A 99 -0.40 0.75 -2.81
N LYS A 100 -0.08 -0.54 -2.64
CA LYS A 100 0.42 -1.11 -1.38
C LYS A 100 1.69 -0.41 -0.91
N THR A 101 2.70 -0.37 -1.79
CA THR A 101 4.02 0.18 -1.49
C THR A 101 4.00 1.70 -1.36
N PHE A 102 3.11 2.38 -2.08
CA PHE A 102 2.82 3.80 -1.86
C PHE A 102 2.25 4.05 -0.46
N ALA A 103 1.23 3.29 -0.05
CA ALA A 103 0.64 3.41 1.27
C ALA A 103 1.67 3.24 2.40
N GLU A 104 2.54 2.24 2.28
CA GLU A 104 3.60 2.00 3.26
C GLU A 104 4.66 3.12 3.28
N SER A 105 5.06 3.61 2.11
CA SER A 105 6.06 4.67 1.99
C SER A 105 5.57 6.00 2.56
N ILE A 106 4.32 6.41 2.28
CA ILE A 106 3.77 7.66 2.85
C ILE A 106 3.68 7.61 4.37
N LEU A 107 3.29 6.46 4.93
CA LEU A 107 3.20 6.31 6.39
C LEU A 107 4.58 6.31 7.04
N THR A 108 5.54 5.60 6.44
CA THR A 108 6.88 5.41 7.02
C THR A 108 7.76 6.66 6.89
N HIS A 109 7.64 7.39 5.77
CA HIS A 109 8.58 8.47 5.45
C HIS A 109 7.99 9.87 5.50
N LEU A 110 6.67 10.03 5.41
CA LEU A 110 6.03 11.35 5.34
C LEU A 110 5.17 11.66 6.56
N PHE A 111 4.52 10.67 7.15
CA PHE A 111 3.58 10.92 8.24
C PHE A 111 4.30 11.26 9.54
N PRO A 112 3.83 12.28 10.29
CA PRO A 112 4.32 12.54 11.63
C PRO A 112 4.10 11.32 12.53
N THR A 113 5.02 11.06 13.46
CA THR A 113 4.91 9.97 14.45
C THR A 113 3.60 9.99 15.24
N GLN A 114 3.02 11.18 15.44
CA GLN A 114 1.72 11.31 16.11
C GLN A 114 0.59 10.63 15.34
N ILE A 115 0.58 10.71 14.01
CA ILE A 115 -0.42 10.02 13.17
C ILE A 115 -0.24 8.51 13.26
N ILE A 116 1.01 8.03 13.26
CA ILE A 116 1.32 6.60 13.44
C ILE A 116 0.75 6.10 14.77
N ARG A 117 0.97 6.83 15.88
CA ARG A 117 0.39 6.49 17.19
C ARG A 117 -1.13 6.47 17.18
N THR A 118 -1.77 7.46 16.55
CA THR A 118 -3.23 7.48 16.41
C THR A 118 -3.75 6.27 15.62
N LEU A 119 -3.02 5.81 14.60
CA LEU A 119 -3.36 4.58 13.87
C LEU A 119 -3.17 3.32 14.73
N GLU A 120 -2.12 3.25 15.56
CA GLU A 120 -1.91 2.14 16.52
C GLU A 120 -3.04 2.07 17.56
N GLU A 121 -3.42 3.22 18.13
CA GLU A 121 -4.54 3.33 19.06
C GLU A 121 -5.85 2.90 18.40
N ASN A 122 -6.09 3.31 17.15
CA ASN A 122 -7.30 2.95 16.43
C ASN A 122 -7.35 1.47 16.05
N LEU A 123 -6.22 0.89 15.60
CA LEU A 123 -6.10 -0.56 15.36
C LEU A 123 -6.48 -1.35 16.62
N ASN A 124 -5.93 -0.97 17.78
CA ASN A 124 -6.26 -1.64 19.04
C ASN A 124 -7.75 -1.56 19.40
N ARG A 125 -8.39 -0.42 19.13
CA ARG A 125 -9.84 -0.23 19.35
C ARG A 125 -10.69 -1.06 18.38
N THR A 126 -10.18 -1.32 17.19
CA THR A 126 -10.91 -1.95 16.08
C THR A 126 -10.48 -3.38 15.79
N LYS A 127 -9.66 -4.00 16.65
CA LYS A 127 -9.15 -5.37 16.47
C LYS A 127 -10.23 -6.44 16.31
N ASP A 128 -11.39 -6.25 16.94
CA ASP A 128 -12.53 -7.18 16.85
C ASP A 128 -13.39 -6.93 15.58
N VAL A 129 -13.08 -5.85 14.85
CA VAL A 129 -13.72 -5.46 13.60
C VAL A 129 -12.83 -5.83 12.41
N TRP A 130 -11.53 -5.51 12.50
CA TRP A 130 -10.55 -5.75 11.46
C TRP A 130 -9.53 -6.79 11.90
N ASN A 131 -9.48 -7.92 11.19
CA ASN A 131 -8.50 -8.97 11.43
C ASN A 131 -7.21 -8.70 10.63
N VAL A 132 -6.45 -7.69 11.04
CA VAL A 132 -5.19 -7.29 10.39
C VAL A 132 -4.05 -8.14 10.93
N GLU A 133 -3.30 -8.81 10.05
CA GLU A 133 -2.20 -9.70 10.42
C GLU A 133 -0.90 -9.42 9.63
N PRO A 134 0.24 -9.19 10.30
CA PRO A 134 0.36 -8.93 11.75
C PRO A 134 -0.30 -7.60 12.15
N PRO A 135 -0.78 -7.47 13.41
CA PRO A 135 -1.52 -6.30 13.88
C PRO A 135 -0.58 -5.12 14.16
N THR A 136 -0.12 -4.47 13.08
CA THR A 136 0.73 -3.28 13.12
C THR A 136 0.01 -2.10 12.48
N ALA A 137 0.32 -0.87 12.89
CA ALA A 137 -0.25 0.33 12.25
C ALA A 137 0.07 0.41 10.75
N VAL A 138 1.23 -0.10 10.33
CA VAL A 138 1.61 -0.17 8.92
C VAL A 138 0.66 -1.07 8.13
N ASN A 139 0.43 -2.31 8.60
CA ASN A 139 -0.47 -3.22 7.90
C ASN A 139 -1.91 -2.73 7.94
N TYR A 140 -2.33 -2.18 9.08
CA TYR A 140 -3.65 -1.58 9.24
C TYR A 140 -3.88 -0.45 8.23
N TRP A 141 -2.90 0.45 8.08
CA TRP A 141 -2.93 1.49 7.07
C TRP A 141 -2.91 0.97 5.64
N VAL A 142 -2.02 0.02 5.32
CA VAL A 142 -1.89 -0.56 3.98
C VAL A 142 -3.18 -1.27 3.56
N GLU A 143 -3.77 -2.09 4.44
CA GLU A 143 -5.06 -2.73 4.20
C GLU A 143 -6.17 -1.69 3.97
N ALA A 144 -6.17 -0.61 4.73
CA ALA A 144 -7.12 0.48 4.58
C ALA A 144 -6.99 1.19 3.23
N VAL A 145 -5.77 1.53 2.79
CA VAL A 145 -5.53 2.20 1.50
C VAL A 145 -5.85 1.28 0.33
N LEU A 146 -5.47 0.01 0.39
CA LEU A 146 -5.84 -0.97 -0.64
C LEU A 146 -7.36 -1.11 -0.77
N THR A 147 -8.06 -1.14 0.36
CA THR A 147 -9.52 -1.18 0.42
C THR A 147 -10.14 0.11 -0.11
N TRP A 148 -9.61 1.27 0.29
CA TRP A 148 -10.08 2.61 -0.11
C TRP A 148 -10.11 2.79 -1.62
N PHE A 149 -9.13 2.23 -2.32
CA PHE A 149 -8.97 2.31 -3.78
C PHE A 149 -9.47 1.07 -4.52
N ASN A 150 -10.08 0.09 -3.84
CA ASN A 150 -10.44 -1.21 -4.42
C ASN A 150 -9.28 -1.90 -5.17
N ALA A 151 -8.07 -1.75 -4.64
CA ALA A 151 -6.81 -2.20 -5.24
C ALA A 151 -6.44 -3.64 -4.85
N ARG A 152 -7.39 -4.41 -4.31
CA ARG A 152 -7.26 -5.81 -3.92
C ARG A 152 -8.49 -6.61 -4.34
N ARG A 153 -8.27 -7.79 -4.94
CA ARG A 153 -9.30 -8.77 -5.33
C ARG A 153 -9.39 -9.98 -4.39
N SER A 154 -8.41 -10.20 -3.52
CA SER A 154 -8.46 -11.25 -2.48
C SER A 154 -9.20 -10.77 -1.23
N LYS A 155 -9.69 -11.70 -0.40
CA LYS A 155 -10.17 -11.34 0.94
C LYS A 155 -9.01 -10.79 1.77
N GLY A 156 -9.12 -9.54 2.17
CA GLY A 156 -8.26 -8.85 3.13
C GLY A 156 -9.00 -8.55 4.42
N ALA A 157 -8.38 -7.74 5.28
CA ALA A 157 -8.95 -7.43 6.59
C ALA A 157 -10.17 -6.51 6.49
N MET A 158 -10.20 -5.61 5.49
CA MET A 158 -11.16 -4.49 5.44
C MET A 158 -12.07 -4.46 4.20
N ASN A 159 -11.80 -5.27 3.19
CA ASN A 159 -12.56 -5.29 1.92
C ASN A 159 -13.69 -6.33 1.88
N VAL A 160 -14.11 -6.83 3.03
CA VAL A 160 -15.27 -7.73 3.20
C VAL A 160 -16.46 -6.94 3.74
N CYS A 161 -17.54 -6.89 2.98
CA CYS A 161 -18.73 -6.12 3.28
C CYS A 161 -19.71 -6.90 4.17
N ILE A 162 -20.16 -6.27 5.25
CA ILE A 162 -21.15 -6.85 6.18
C ILE A 162 -22.57 -6.37 5.79
N PRO A 163 -23.61 -7.22 5.93
CA PRO A 163 -23.61 -8.56 6.53
C PRO A 163 -23.26 -9.70 5.56
N SER A 164 -22.98 -9.38 4.30
CA SER A 164 -22.80 -10.41 3.26
C SER A 164 -21.66 -11.39 3.54
N GLY A 165 -20.57 -10.93 4.19
CA GLY A 165 -19.35 -11.72 4.32
C GLY A 165 -18.59 -11.90 2.99
N GLU A 166 -19.07 -11.25 1.95
CA GLU A 166 -18.48 -11.22 0.61
C GLU A 166 -17.58 -10.01 0.42
N LEU A 167 -16.74 -10.08 -0.61
CA LEU A 167 -15.95 -8.93 -1.01
C LEU A 167 -16.87 -7.77 -1.40
N CYS A 168 -16.53 -6.57 -0.96
CA CYS A 168 -17.16 -5.37 -1.47
C CYS A 168 -16.91 -5.27 -2.99
N SER A 169 -17.96 -4.95 -3.76
CA SER A 169 -17.92 -4.99 -5.23
C SER A 169 -17.31 -3.74 -5.85
N SER A 170 -17.21 -2.65 -5.09
CA SER A 170 -16.76 -1.35 -5.59
C SER A 170 -15.98 -0.53 -4.56
N GLU A 171 -15.26 0.47 -5.06
CA GLU A 171 -14.59 1.48 -4.24
C GLU A 171 -15.56 2.19 -3.28
N TYR A 172 -16.76 2.51 -3.76
CA TYR A 172 -17.79 3.15 -2.95
C TYR A 172 -18.26 2.25 -1.79
N GLU A 173 -18.54 0.97 -2.06
CA GLU A 173 -18.95 0.02 -1.03
C GLU A 173 -17.86 -0.18 0.03
N ASN A 174 -16.60 -0.32 -0.40
CA ASN A 174 -15.45 -0.40 0.50
C ASN A 174 -15.40 0.82 1.45
N ARG A 175 -15.51 2.02 0.89
CA ARG A 175 -15.51 3.29 1.64
C ARG A 175 -16.68 3.39 2.61
N MET A 176 -17.89 2.99 2.21
CA MET A 176 -19.07 3.02 3.10
C MET A 176 -19.01 1.97 4.21
N ASN A 177 -18.50 0.77 3.91
CA ASN A 177 -18.24 -0.26 4.91
C ASN A 177 -17.26 0.27 5.97
N MET A 178 -16.15 0.89 5.51
CA MET A 178 -15.17 1.52 6.39
C MET A 178 -15.77 2.68 7.20
N LYS A 179 -16.56 3.57 6.59
CA LYS A 179 -17.25 4.68 7.29
C LYS A 179 -18.11 4.19 8.44
N THR A 180 -18.78 3.06 8.25
CA THR A 180 -19.68 2.46 9.25
C THR A 180 -18.93 1.77 10.39
N LYS A 181 -17.79 1.15 10.08
CA LYS A 181 -17.02 0.32 11.01
C LYS A 181 -15.91 1.08 11.73
N ASP A 182 -15.38 2.10 11.09
CA ASP A 182 -14.18 2.82 11.49
C ASP A 182 -14.18 4.25 10.92
N SER A 183 -15.06 5.08 11.49
CA SER A 183 -15.26 6.45 11.03
C SER A 183 -14.00 7.34 11.14
N LEU A 184 -13.12 7.05 12.10
CA LEU A 184 -11.86 7.77 12.26
C LEU A 184 -10.89 7.46 11.11
N LEU A 185 -10.73 6.18 10.77
CA LEU A 185 -9.91 5.76 9.63
C LEU A 185 -10.50 6.32 8.32
N PHE A 186 -11.81 6.23 8.14
CA PHE A 186 -12.50 6.79 6.98
C PHE A 186 -12.24 8.29 6.84
N THR A 187 -12.37 9.07 7.93
CA THR A 187 -12.14 10.52 7.90
C THR A 187 -10.70 10.84 7.57
N THR A 188 -9.75 10.07 8.11
CA THR A 188 -8.32 10.22 7.83
C THR A 188 -8.01 10.02 6.35
N LEU A 189 -8.54 8.95 5.74
CA LEU A 189 -8.34 8.65 4.32
C LEU A 189 -9.07 9.66 3.42
N SER A 190 -10.28 10.06 3.80
CA SER A 190 -11.07 11.07 3.06
C SER A 190 -10.37 12.42 3.05
N SER A 191 -9.81 12.85 4.18
CA SER A 191 -9.02 14.09 4.28
C SER A 191 -7.76 13.98 3.40
N LEU A 192 -7.03 12.87 3.50
CA LEU A 192 -5.79 12.69 2.75
C LEU A 192 -6.00 12.61 1.23
N PHE A 193 -6.82 11.67 0.77
CA PHE A 193 -6.92 11.32 -0.66
C PHE A 193 -7.94 12.14 -1.42
N ASN A 194 -8.89 12.75 -0.70
CA ASN A 194 -10.09 13.29 -1.31
C ASN A 194 -10.46 14.70 -0.82
N ASP A 195 -9.70 15.26 0.12
CA ASP A 195 -9.99 16.58 0.71
C ASP A 195 -11.45 16.64 1.21
N GLU A 196 -11.86 15.59 1.94
CA GLU A 196 -13.20 15.38 2.51
C GLU A 196 -14.33 15.18 1.47
N ARG A 197 -14.02 15.12 0.18
CA ARG A 197 -15.00 14.86 -0.91
C ARG A 197 -15.19 13.36 -1.14
N GLU A 198 -15.89 12.71 -0.21
CA GLU A 198 -16.00 11.24 -0.14
C GLU A 198 -16.56 10.54 -1.40
N TYR A 199 -17.36 11.24 -2.21
CA TYR A 199 -17.95 10.73 -3.46
C TYR A 199 -16.97 10.69 -4.64
N LEU A 200 -15.80 11.33 -4.52
CA LEU A 200 -14.78 11.32 -5.54
C LEU A 200 -14.01 9.99 -5.47
N LEU A 201 -14.33 9.06 -6.36
CA LEU A 201 -13.65 7.76 -6.44
C LEU A 201 -12.29 7.91 -7.13
N GLY A 202 -11.28 7.18 -6.68
CA GLY A 202 -9.97 7.06 -7.33
C GLY A 202 -10.05 6.37 -8.69
N LYS A 203 -11.01 5.45 -8.87
CA LYS A 203 -11.15 4.60 -10.07
C LYS A 203 -9.86 3.83 -10.36
N ILE A 204 -9.24 3.34 -9.29
CA ILE A 204 -8.10 2.45 -9.35
C ILE A 204 -8.64 1.02 -9.30
N SER A 205 -7.94 0.09 -9.93
CA SER A 205 -8.21 -1.32 -9.79
C SER A 205 -6.90 -2.10 -9.72
N THR A 206 -7.00 -3.39 -9.44
CA THR A 206 -5.81 -4.25 -9.38
C THR A 206 -5.11 -4.39 -10.74
N CYS A 207 -5.86 -4.44 -11.86
CA CYS A 207 -5.32 -4.76 -13.19
C CYS A 207 -5.96 -4.06 -14.40
N GLU A 208 -6.98 -3.25 -14.18
CA GLU A 208 -7.67 -2.50 -15.24
C GLU A 208 -7.26 -1.02 -15.13
N TRP A 209 -6.56 -0.53 -16.15
CA TRP A 209 -6.05 0.84 -16.23
C TRP A 209 -6.72 1.64 -17.34
#